data_AF-A0A7V0NNJ3-F1
#
_entry.id   AF-A0A7V0NNJ3-F1
#
_cell.length_a   1.000
_cell.length_b   1.000
_cell.length_c   1.000
_cell.angle_alpha   90.00
_cell.angle_beta   90.00
_cell.angle_gamma   90.00
#
_symmetry.space_group_name_H-M   'P 1'
#
loop_
_entity.id
_entity.type
_entity.pdbx_description
1 polymer ?
#
loop_
_entity_poly.entity_id
_entity_poly.type
_entity_poly.pdbx_seq_one_letter_code
_entity_poly.pdbx_strand_id
1 'polypeptide(L)'
;MRFVGDLIRTFVTFVVMVPVTAVAASIVTATAIVKNDSPFVEWVIRRWAAMWMWLAKVNLEVVGRENIDPSRSYVIISNHLSAFDIMAHFAALPVP
;
A
#
# COMPACT_ATOMS: atom_id res chain seq x y z
N MET A 1 -4.67 28.83 -3.71
CA MET A 1 -3.56 28.13 -4.41
C MET A 1 -3.35 26.70 -3.90
N ARG A 2 -3.29 26.45 -2.58
CA ARG A 2 -3.16 25.09 -2.01
C ARG A 2 -4.27 24.11 -2.48
N PHE A 3 -5.53 24.52 -2.38
CA PHE A 3 -6.68 23.72 -2.82
C PHE A 3 -6.60 23.25 -4.29
N VAL A 4 -6.21 24.13 -5.22
CA VAL A 4 -6.06 23.77 -6.64
C VAL A 4 -4.93 22.77 -6.82
N GLY A 5 -3.80 22.94 -6.12
CA GLY A 5 -2.70 21.98 -6.12
C GLY A 5 -3.10 20.62 -5.54
N ASP A 6 -3.91 20.61 -4.49
CA ASP A 6 -4.45 19.38 -3.88
C ASP A 6 -5.41 18.66 -4.85
N LEU A 7 -6.30 19.39 -5.53
CA LEU A 7 -7.18 18.82 -6.55
C LEU A 7 -6.39 18.22 -7.72
N ILE A 8 -5.38 18.93 -8.22
CA ILE A 8 -4.51 18.42 -9.30
C ILE A 8 -3.80 17.15 -8.84
N ARG A 9 -3.20 17.16 -7.64
CA ARG A 9 -2.54 15.98 -7.08
C ARG A 9 -3.50 14.80 -6.99
N THR A 10 -4.69 15.01 -6.43
CA THR A 10 -5.71 13.96 -6.31
C THR A 10 -6.10 13.43 -7.69
N PHE A 11 -6.42 14.32 -8.63
CA PHE A 11 -6.82 13.93 -9.98
C PHE A 11 -5.73 13.08 -10.67
N VAL A 12 -4.48 13.55 -10.66
CA VAL A 12 -3.34 12.81 -11.22
C VAL A 12 -3.16 11.47 -10.52
N THR A 13 -3.27 11.45 -9.18
CA THR A 13 -3.12 10.21 -8.40
C THR A 13 -4.16 9.18 -8.83
N PHE A 14 -5.43 9.57 -8.93
CA PHE A 14 -6.50 8.65 -9.34
C PHE A 14 -6.35 8.17 -10.78
N VAL A 15 -6.11 9.09 -11.72
CA VAL A 15 -5.99 8.77 -13.16
C VAL A 15 -4.85 7.77 -13.41
N VAL A 16 -3.74 7.90 -12.68
CA VAL A 16 -2.60 6.98 -12.81
C VAL A 16 -2.83 5.69 -12.03
N MET A 17 -3.28 5.78 -10.79
CA MET A 17 -3.27 4.62 -9.90
C MET A 17 -4.45 3.69 -10.06
N VAL A 18 -5.59 4.13 -10.61
CA VAL A 18 -6.71 3.22 -10.91
C VAL A 18 -6.30 2.17 -11.95
N PRO A 19 -5.73 2.52 -13.13
CA PRO A 19 -5.18 1.55 -14.06
C PRO A 19 -4.09 0.66 -13.45
N VAL A 20 -3.15 1.25 -12.71
CA VAL A 20 -2.09 0.49 -12.01
C VAL A 20 -2.68 -0.52 -11.03
N THR A 21 -3.76 -0.17 -10.34
CA THR A 21 -4.46 -1.08 -9.42
C THR A 21 -5.09 -2.24 -10.18
N ALA A 22 -5.73 -2.00 -11.32
CA ALA A 22 -6.29 -3.06 -12.15
C ALA A 22 -5.21 -4.04 -12.65
N VAL A 23 -4.06 -3.51 -13.09
CA VAL A 23 -2.91 -4.33 -13.51
C VAL A 23 -2.35 -5.13 -12.33
N ALA A 24 -2.08 -4.48 -11.20
CA ALA A 24 -1.55 -5.15 -10.01
C ALA A 24 -2.49 -6.25 -9.50
N ALA A 25 -3.80 -5.97 -9.43
CA ALA A 25 -4.81 -6.94 -9.04
C ALA A 25 -4.85 -8.15 -10.01
N SER A 26 -4.71 -7.90 -11.31
CA SER A 26 -4.66 -8.97 -12.31
C SER A 26 -3.43 -9.86 -12.14
N ILE A 27 -2.25 -9.25 -11.92
CA ILE A 27 -0.98 -9.96 -11.68
C ILE A 27 -1.07 -10.79 -10.39
N VAL A 28 -1.55 -10.20 -9.29
CA VAL A 28 -1.71 -10.88 -8.01
C VAL A 28 -2.67 -12.06 -8.14
N THR A 29 -3.84 -11.85 -8.76
CA THR A 29 -4.84 -12.90 -8.95
C THR A 29 -4.29 -14.05 -9.79
N ALA A 30 -3.67 -13.76 -10.94
CA ALA A 30 -3.07 -14.79 -11.79
C ALA A 30 -1.96 -15.56 -11.05
N THR A 31 -1.11 -14.86 -10.29
CA THR A 31 -0.05 -15.49 -9.51
C THR A 31 -0.63 -16.38 -8.41
N ALA A 32 -1.61 -15.88 -7.66
CA ALA A 32 -2.20 -16.57 -6.52
C ALA A 32 -2.99 -17.83 -6.93
N ILE A 33 -3.58 -17.85 -8.13
CA ILE A 33 -4.22 -19.05 -8.69
C ILE A 33 -3.21 -20.17 -8.92
N VAL A 34 -1.97 -19.83 -9.33
CA VAL A 34 -0.91 -20.81 -9.57
C VAL A 34 -0.18 -21.18 -8.28
N LYS A 35 0.14 -20.18 -7.45
CA LYS A 35 0.88 -20.32 -6.21
C LYS A 35 0.45 -19.22 -5.22
N ASN A 36 -0.42 -19.59 -4.28
CA ASN A 36 -1.03 -18.67 -3.32
C ASN A 36 -0.08 -18.19 -2.20
N ASP A 37 1.04 -18.87 -1.98
CA ASP A 37 2.11 -18.52 -1.02
C ASP A 37 3.34 -17.89 -1.72
N SER A 38 3.16 -17.38 -2.95
CA SER A 38 4.26 -16.81 -3.71
C SER A 38 4.74 -15.48 -3.10
N PRO A 39 6.03 -15.33 -2.74
CA PRO A 39 6.57 -14.07 -2.24
C PRO A 39 6.51 -12.93 -3.28
N PHE A 40 6.29 -13.28 -4.56
CA PHE A 40 6.06 -12.31 -5.62
C PHE A 40 4.76 -11.53 -5.42
N VAL A 41 3.71 -12.15 -4.87
CA VAL A 41 2.44 -11.47 -4.56
C VAL A 41 2.68 -10.33 -3.58
N GLU A 42 3.39 -10.62 -2.48
CA GLU A 42 3.73 -9.63 -1.47
C GLU A 42 4.59 -8.50 -2.05
N TRP A 43 5.58 -8.84 -2.89
CA TRP A 43 6.40 -7.85 -3.59
C TRP A 43 5.55 -6.90 -4.44
N VAL A 44 4.60 -7.41 -5.24
CA VAL A 44 3.71 -6.60 -6.08
C VAL A 44 2.85 -5.68 -5.22
N ILE A 45 2.24 -6.20 -4.16
CA ILE A 45 1.36 -5.42 -3.26
C ILE A 45 2.14 -4.31 -2.57
N ARG A 46 3.34 -4.58 -2.05
CA ARG A 46 4.17 -3.55 -1.41
C ARG A 46 4.59 -2.45 -2.40
N ARG A 47 4.85 -2.79 -3.67
CA ARG A 47 5.17 -1.78 -4.70
C ARG A 47 3.96 -0.95 -5.09
N TRP A 48 2.81 -1.58 -5.27
CA TRP A 48 1.54 -0.90 -5.51
C TRP A 48 1.21 0.10 -4.39
N ALA A 49 1.34 -0.32 -3.12
CA ALA A 49 1.12 0.53 -1.95
C ALA A 49 2.08 1.72 -1.93
N ALA A 50 3.37 1.49 -2.15
CA ALA A 50 4.38 2.55 -2.19
C ALA A 50 4.12 3.57 -3.30
N MET A 51 3.66 3.14 -4.49
CA MET A 51 3.31 4.03 -5.59
C MET A 51 2.14 4.95 -5.27
N TRP A 52 1.08 4.42 -4.64
CA TRP A 52 -0.05 5.22 -4.18
C TRP A 52 0.40 6.33 -3.23
N MET A 53 1.18 5.96 -2.20
CA MET A 53 1.66 6.93 -1.21
C MET A 53 2.60 7.97 -1.82
N TRP A 54 3.50 7.56 -2.70
CA TRP A 54 4.44 8.45 -3.37
C TRP A 54 3.72 9.49 -4.25
N LEU A 55 2.78 9.05 -5.09
CA LEU A 55 2.06 9.93 -6.00
C LEU A 55 1.12 10.89 -5.25
N ALA A 56 0.52 10.41 -4.15
CA ALA A 56 -0.26 11.21 -3.22
C ALA A 56 0.58 12.13 -2.33
N LYS A 57 1.92 12.09 -2.45
CA LYS A 57 2.88 12.84 -1.63
C LYS A 57 2.68 12.63 -0.12
N VAL A 58 2.33 11.41 0.27
CA VAL A 58 2.22 11.02 1.68
C VAL A 58 3.62 10.96 2.27
N ASN A 59 3.83 11.71 3.36
CA ASN A 59 5.02 11.57 4.20
C ASN A 59 4.66 10.66 5.38
N LEU A 60 5.00 9.38 5.27
CA LEU A 60 4.70 8.39 6.32
C LEU A 60 5.80 8.41 7.38
N GLU A 61 5.42 8.76 8.61
CA GLU A 61 6.26 8.60 9.80
C GLU A 61 5.83 7.36 10.57
N VAL A 62 6.79 6.52 10.96
CA VAL A 62 6.54 5.30 11.73
C VAL A 62 7.29 5.39 13.04
N VAL A 63 6.56 5.35 14.14
CA VAL A 63 7.09 5.35 15.51
C VAL A 63 6.81 3.99 16.15
N GLY A 64 7.78 3.44 16.89
CA GLY A 64 7.61 2.16 17.57
C GLY A 64 7.74 0.92 16.67
N ARG A 65 8.42 1.04 15.52
CA ARG A 65 8.64 -0.09 14.59
C ARG A 65 9.45 -1.22 15.26
N GLU A 66 10.31 -0.87 16.20
CA GLU A 66 11.11 -1.77 17.03
C GLU A 66 10.28 -2.67 17.94
N ASN A 67 9.01 -2.35 18.19
CA ASN A 67 8.11 -3.20 18.97
C ASN A 67 7.65 -4.45 18.21
N ILE A 68 7.93 -4.54 16.91
CA ILE A 68 7.53 -5.66 16.06
C ILE A 68 8.68 -6.68 16.02
N ASP A 69 8.47 -7.84 16.64
CA ASP A 69 9.32 -9.02 16.51
C ASP A 69 8.86 -9.88 15.31
N PRO A 70 9.59 -9.94 14.18
CA PRO A 70 9.17 -10.66 12.97
C PRO A 70 9.07 -12.18 13.14
N SER A 71 9.55 -12.75 14.25
CA SER A 71 9.45 -14.18 14.53
C SER A 71 8.07 -14.61 15.08
N ARG A 72 7.17 -13.65 15.33
CA ARG A 72 5.85 -13.87 15.92
C ARG A 72 4.73 -13.53 14.96
N SER A 73 3.60 -14.20 15.13
CA SER A 73 2.35 -13.84 14.46
C SER A 73 1.64 -12.72 15.23
N TYR A 74 1.08 -11.75 14.51
CA TYR A 74 0.32 -10.63 15.08
C TYR A 74 -1.07 -10.53 14.47
N VAL A 75 -2.01 -10.04 15.26
CA VAL A 75 -3.22 -9.41 14.74
C VAL A 75 -2.99 -7.91 14.79
N ILE A 76 -2.90 -7.28 13.62
CA ILE A 76 -2.73 -5.84 13.51
C ILE A 76 -4.11 -5.19 13.64
N ILE A 77 -4.23 -4.24 14.57
CA ILE A 77 -5.47 -3.51 14.81
C ILE A 77 -5.17 -2.02 14.64
N SER A 78 -5.95 -1.36 13.80
CA SER A 78 -5.86 0.08 13.55
C SER A 78 -7.25 0.68 13.43
N ASN A 79 -7.32 1.99 13.68
CA ASN A 79 -8.48 2.78 13.31
C ASN A 79 -8.60 2.88 11.77
N HIS A 80 -9.82 3.00 11.25
CA HIS A 80 -10.06 3.15 9.81
C HIS A 80 -10.50 4.58 9.47
N LEU A 81 -9.58 5.40 8.98
CA LEU A 81 -9.81 6.81 8.69
C LEU A 81 -9.64 7.17 7.21
N SER A 82 -8.95 6.33 6.43
CA SER A 82 -8.60 6.67 5.06
C SER A 82 -8.51 5.45 4.15
N ALA A 83 -8.76 5.67 2.86
CA ALA A 83 -8.44 4.68 1.83
C ALA A 83 -6.94 4.36 1.78
N PHE A 84 -6.07 5.26 2.27
CA PHE A 84 -4.62 5.06 2.34
C PHE A 84 -4.18 4.15 3.49
N ASP A 85 -5.07 3.76 4.39
CA ASP A 85 -4.72 2.95 5.56
C ASP A 85 -4.02 1.65 5.11
N ILE A 86 -4.59 0.92 4.15
CA ILE A 86 -4.01 -0.33 3.62
C ILE A 86 -2.58 -0.11 3.10
N MET A 87 -2.36 0.96 2.33
CA MET A 87 -1.05 1.27 1.77
C MET A 87 -0.03 1.61 2.87
N ALA A 88 -0.47 2.35 3.90
CA ALA A 88 0.37 2.66 5.04
C ALA A 88 0.77 1.40 5.82
N HIS A 89 -0.13 0.44 6.02
CA HIS A 89 0.19 -0.84 6.67
C HIS A 89 1.26 -1.62 5.89
N PHE A 90 1.10 -1.77 4.57
CA PHE A 90 2.09 -2.47 3.74
C PHE A 90 3.47 -1.78 3.68
N ALA A 91 3.54 -0.48 3.94
CA ALA A 91 4.81 0.25 4.01
C ALA A 91 5.43 0.24 5.43
N ALA A 92 4.60 0.38 6.45
CA ALA A 92 5.04 0.51 7.83
C ALA A 92 5.38 -0.83 8.49
N LEU A 93 4.62 -1.89 8.17
CA LEU A 93 4.69 -3.15 8.91
C LEU A 93 5.57 -4.17 8.19
N PRO A 94 6.64 -4.66 8.83
CA PRO A 94 7.52 -5.70 8.29
C PRO A 94 6.95 -7.11 8.54
N VAL A 95 5.63 -7.26 8.42
CA VAL A 95 4.94 -8.56 8.55
C VAL A 95 4.44 -8.99 7.17
N PRO A 96 4.55 -10.29 6.81
CA PRO A 96 4.03 -10.82 5.54
C PRO A 96 2.52 -10.61 5.38
#